data_AF-A0A9E7NBM6-F1
#
_entry.id   AF-A0A9E7NBM6-F1
#
_cell.length_a   1.000
_cell.length_b   1.000
_cell.length_c   1.000
_cell.angle_alpha   90.00
_cell.angle_beta   90.00
_cell.angle_gamma   90.00
#
_symmetry.space_group_name_H-M   'P 1'
#
loop_
_entity.id
_entity.type
_entity.pdbx_description
1 polymer ?
#
loop_
_entity_poly.entity_id
_entity_poly.type
_entity_poly.pdbx_seq_one_letter_code
_entity_poly.pdbx_strand_id
1 'polypeptide(L)' 'MNDDTTDGGEPRGEPAGTATIECYETDDGTVFYDAENPLAWMETTQTFSLEEVA' A
#
# COMPACT_ATOMS: atom_id res chain seq x y z
N MET A 1 13.83 -32.06 -9.44
CA MET A 1 14.23 -30.65 -9.26
C MET A 1 13.63 -29.89 -10.42
N ASN A 2 12.48 -29.26 -10.21
CA ASN A 2 11.94 -28.28 -11.14
C ASN A 2 11.73 -27.03 -10.32
N ASP A 3 12.76 -26.21 -10.32
CA ASP A 3 12.68 -24.80 -9.98
C ASP A 3 12.07 -24.11 -11.21
N ASP A 4 10.74 -24.20 -11.32
CA ASP A 4 9.99 -23.33 -12.21
C ASP A 4 9.75 -22.04 -11.43
N THR A 5 10.75 -21.18 -11.43
CA THR A 5 10.59 -19.79 -11.00
C THR A 5 9.65 -19.13 -11.99
N THR A 6 8.34 -19.23 -11.74
CA THR A 6 7.34 -18.37 -12.36
C THR A 6 7.64 -16.95 -11.89
N ASP A 7 8.38 -16.20 -12.71
CA ASP A 7 8.42 -14.74 -12.65
C ASP A 7 7.01 -14.24 -13.00
N GLY A 8 6.16 -14.20 -11.97
CA GLY A 8 4.84 -13.59 -12.00
C GLY A 8 4.98 -12.07 -12.05
N GLY A 9 5.57 -11.57 -13.15
CA GLY A 9 5.58 -10.16 -13.50
C GLY A 9 4.17 -9.73 -13.85
N GLU A 10 3.31 -9.59 -12.84
CA GLU A 10 2.04 -8.89 -12.93
C GLU A 10 2.31 -7.57 -13.68
N PRO A 11 1.51 -7.20 -14.70
CA PRO A 11 1.69 -5.92 -15.33
C PRO A 11 1.55 -4.86 -14.24
N ARG A 12 2.65 -4.16 -13.95
CA ARG A 12 2.64 -2.97 -13.08
C ARG A 12 1.92 -1.87 -13.86
N GLY A 13 0.61 -2.03 -14.03
CA GLY A 13 -0.27 -0.96 -14.46
C GLY A 13 -0.03 0.21 -13.54
N GLU A 14 0.02 1.41 -14.10
CA GLU A 14 0.07 2.63 -13.31
C GLU A 14 -1.10 2.54 -12.32
N PRO A 15 -0.83 2.48 -10.99
CA PRO A 15 -1.93 2.42 -10.03
C PRO A 15 -2.79 3.65 -10.28
N ALA A 16 -4.11 3.53 -10.09
CA ALA A 16 -5.07 4.61 -10.31
C ALA A 16 -4.89 5.83 -9.38
N GLY A 17 -3.69 6.01 -8.81
CA GLY A 17 -3.34 6.96 -7.78
C GLY A 17 -3.70 6.43 -6.40
N THR A 18 -3.96 7.36 -5.50
CA THR A 18 -4.34 7.08 -4.11
C THR A 18 -5.85 6.87 -3.93
N ALA A 19 -6.61 6.74 -5.02
CA ALA A 19 -8.08 6.71 -4.98
C ALA A 19 -8.64 5.49 -4.23
N THR A 20 -7.85 4.42 -4.19
CA THR A 20 -8.13 3.11 -3.59
C THR A 20 -7.41 2.93 -2.25
N ILE A 21 -6.60 3.92 -1.84
CA ILE A 21 -5.86 3.87 -0.58
C ILE A 21 -6.81 4.24 0.55
N GLU A 22 -6.88 3.36 1.52
CA GLU A 22 -7.59 3.56 2.77
C GLU A 22 -6.63 3.51 3.96
N CYS A 23 -7.06 4.01 5.11
CA CYS A 23 -6.28 3.96 6.33
C CYS A 23 -7.11 3.57 7.55
N TYR A 24 -6.46 2.96 8.54
CA TYR A 24 -7.02 2.73 9.85
C TYR A 24 -6.00 3.00 10.95
N GLU A 25 -6.53 3.34 12.12
CA GLU A 25 -5.74 3.63 13.31
C GLU A 25 -5.60 2.39 14.20
N THR A 26 -4.41 2.20 14.73
CA THR A 26 -4.07 1.17 15.71
C THR A 26 -3.43 1.81 16.94
N ASP A 27 -3.20 1.02 17.98
CA ASP A 27 -2.49 1.49 19.18
C ASP A 27 -1.03 1.89 18.89
N ASP A 28 -0.41 1.31 17.85
CA ASP A 28 1.01 1.50 17.49
C ASP A 28 1.23 2.57 16.41
N GLY A 29 0.18 2.94 15.68
CA GLY A 29 0.27 3.91 14.58
C GLY A 29 -0.86 3.80 13.55
N THR A 30 -0.62 4.35 12.36
CA THR A 30 -1.57 4.31 11.24
C THR A 30 -1.06 3.39 10.14
N VAL A 31 -1.97 2.56 9.62
CA VAL A 31 -1.70 1.72 8.46
C VAL A 31 -2.42 2.30 7.24
N PHE A 32 -1.69 2.45 6.14
CA PHE A 32 -2.22 2.75 4.82
C PHE A 32 -2.17 1.48 3.97
N TYR A 33 -3.24 1.22 3.24
CA TYR A 33 -3.31 0.06 2.36
C TYR A 33 -4.14 0.36 1.13
N ASP A 34 -3.82 -0.32 0.04
CA ASP A 34 -4.65 -0.31 -1.17
C ASP A 34 -5.73 -1.39 -1.07
N ALA A 35 -7.00 -1.00 -1.16
CA ALA A 35 -8.12 -1.94 -1.05
C ALA A 35 -8.23 -2.90 -2.25
N GLU A 36 -7.70 -2.51 -3.42
CA GLU A 36 -7.68 -3.34 -4.63
C GLU A 36 -6.41 -4.20 -4.74
N ASN A 37 -5.37 -3.87 -3.96
CA ASN A 37 -4.12 -4.62 -3.87
C ASN A 37 -3.73 -4.85 -2.40
N PRO A 38 -4.22 -5.94 -1.77
CA PRO A 38 -3.98 -6.24 -0.35
C PRO A 38 -2.51 -6.44 0.04
N LEU A 39 -1.61 -6.60 -0.94
CA LEU A 39 -0.17 -6.73 -0.72
C LEU A 39 0.55 -5.38 -0.67
N ALA A 40 -0.11 -4.29 -1.05
CA ALA A 40 0.43 -2.93 -1.05
C ALA A 40 -0.01 -2.18 0.22
N TRP A 41 0.71 -2.41 1.33
CA TRP A 41 0.46 -1.74 2.61
C TRP A 41 1.73 -1.10 3.18
N MET A 42 1.56 -0.04 3.96
CA MET A 42 2.60 0.70 4.66
C MET A 42 2.10 1.07 6.07
N GLU A 43 2.92 0.84 7.09
CA GLU A 43 2.64 1.22 8.48
C GLU A 43 3.59 2.32 8.93
N THR A 44 3.09 3.28 9.69
CA THR A 44 3.89 4.37 10.26
C THR A 44 3.42 4.72 11.66
N THR A 45 4.35 5.05 12.54
CA THR A 45 4.09 5.51 13.91
C THR A 45 3.43 6.89 13.95
N GLN A 46 3.60 7.70 12.91
CA GLN A 46 3.03 9.04 12.85
C GLN A 46 2.56 9.39 11.44
N THR A 47 1.39 10.03 11.36
CA THR A 47 0.79 10.52 10.13
C THR A 47 0.56 12.01 10.18
N PHE A 48 0.66 12.64 9.01
CA PHE A 48 0.43 14.06 8.84
C PHE A 48 -0.55 14.28 7.69
N SER A 49 -1.53 15.15 7.88
CA SER A 49 -2.40 15.58 6.80
C SER A 49 -1.61 16.42 5.80
N LEU A 50 -1.73 16.11 4.51
CA LEU A 50 -1.01 16.84 3.46
C LEU A 50 -1.39 18.34 3.43
N GLU A 51 -2.62 18.68 3.84
CA GLU A 51 -3.11 20.05 3.95
C GLU A 51 -2.41 20.87 5.04
N GLU A 52 -1.90 20.22 6.09
CA GLU A 52 -1.24 20.88 7.23
C GLU A 52 0.25 21.15 6.98
N VAL A 53 0.85 20.50 5.97
CA VAL A 53 2.29 20.59 5.65
C VAL A 53 2.55 21.42 4.37
N ALA A 54 1.50 21.97 3.76
CA ALA A 54 1.56 22.76 2.51
C ALA A 54 1.91 24.24 2.73
#